data_AF-A0A3D1X5H0-F1
#
_entry.id   AF-A0A3D1X5H0-F1
#
_cell.length_a   1.000
_cell.length_b   1.000
_cell.length_c   1.000
_cell.angle_alpha   90.00
_cell.angle_beta   90.00
_cell.angle_gamma   90.00
#
_symmetry.space_group_name_H-M   'P 1'
#
loop_
_entity.id
_entity.type
_entity.pdbx_description
1 polymer ?
#
loop_
_entity_poly.entity_id
_entity_poly.type
_entity_poly.pdbx_seq_one_letter_code
_entity_poly.pdbx_strand_id
1 'polypeptide(L)'
;MIGIKDQCFGVEVEMTGITREQAATALAAYFATDARYVGGAYDKWCVTDRDGKEWTVMSDSSIHGEQKIGSGYRATGDYRYRVEMVTPKLTYAELPKLQECVRQVRHAGAKANSSCGIHVHVDAANHNRQSLKNLIGIMYSKEDILFKALQVNESRASRWCQKVREPMLKQARRLSSDETRDLTQLENIWYEGDNGSADHYNWTRYYALNLHSVFYRGTVEWRCFNSTLHAGKVVAYVNLCLAISAQAIAQRSTVMRKTHSDNELFTFRVWLVRLGLNGEEFKHTRDHLLANLDGDRAWRFDKDSYTVNQKKKKSREMER
;
A
#
# COMPACT_ATOMS: atom_id res chain seq x y z
N MET A 1 -19.97 -2.88 11.31
CA MET A 1 -18.52 -3.06 11.41
C MET A 1 -17.92 -2.53 10.12
N ILE A 2 -16.90 -1.67 10.18
CA ILE A 2 -16.28 -1.07 8.99
C ILE A 2 -15.52 -2.17 8.23
N GLY A 3 -15.91 -2.42 6.99
CA GLY A 3 -15.28 -3.37 6.08
C GLY A 3 -14.33 -2.69 5.08
N ILE A 4 -13.80 -3.50 4.16
CA ILE A 4 -12.91 -3.04 3.08
C ILE A 4 -13.59 -1.96 2.23
N LYS A 5 -14.87 -2.16 1.90
CA LYS A 5 -15.61 -1.32 0.94
C LYS A 5 -16.19 -0.04 1.55
N ASP A 6 -16.17 0.09 2.88
CA ASP A 6 -16.72 1.24 3.63
C ASP A 6 -15.69 2.36 3.86
N GLN A 7 -14.48 2.19 3.33
CA GLN A 7 -13.34 3.07 3.58
C GLN A 7 -12.98 3.87 2.34
N CYS A 8 -12.51 5.09 2.57
CA CYS A 8 -11.92 5.92 1.53
C CYS A 8 -10.40 5.77 1.51
N PHE A 9 -9.81 5.97 0.34
CA PHE A 9 -8.37 5.90 0.14
C PHE A 9 -7.88 6.98 -0.82
N GLY A 10 -6.58 7.22 -0.81
CA GLY A 10 -5.85 7.96 -1.83
C GLY A 10 -4.57 7.21 -2.20
N VAL A 11 -4.02 7.49 -3.37
CA VAL A 11 -2.79 6.85 -3.86
C VAL A 11 -1.87 7.89 -4.47
N GLU A 12 -0.59 7.80 -4.12
CA GLU A 12 0.52 8.50 -4.78
C GLU A 12 1.24 7.46 -5.65
N VAL A 13 1.31 7.69 -6.96
CA VAL A 13 1.96 6.80 -7.93
C VAL A 13 3.12 7.55 -8.58
N GLU A 14 4.33 7.23 -8.15
CA GLU A 14 5.56 7.79 -8.72
C GLU A 14 5.93 7.10 -10.03
N MET A 15 6.34 7.89 -11.02
CA MET A 15 6.69 7.42 -12.36
C MET A 15 7.69 8.36 -13.06
N THR A 16 8.19 7.89 -14.19
CA THR A 16 9.03 8.62 -15.12
C THR A 16 8.65 8.22 -16.56
N GLY A 17 9.40 8.66 -17.57
CA GLY A 17 9.20 8.28 -18.98
C GLY A 17 8.47 9.36 -19.77
N ILE A 18 7.54 10.05 -19.12
CA ILE A 18 6.79 11.20 -19.65
C ILE A 18 6.90 12.38 -18.69
N THR A 19 6.60 13.58 -19.18
CA THR A 19 6.55 14.78 -18.34
C THR A 19 5.27 14.84 -17.50
N ARG A 20 5.26 15.67 -16.46
CA ARG A 20 4.04 15.99 -15.69
C ARG A 20 2.89 16.48 -16.58
N GLU A 21 3.19 17.36 -17.53
CA GLU A 21 2.22 17.84 -18.52
C GLU A 21 1.65 16.69 -19.36
N GLN A 22 2.50 15.80 -19.89
CA GLN A 22 2.04 14.65 -20.68
C GLN A 22 1.16 13.70 -19.85
N ALA A 23 1.50 13.46 -18.59
CA ALA A 23 0.68 12.66 -17.68
C ALA A 23 -0.67 13.34 -17.42
N ALA A 24 -0.69 14.65 -17.11
CA ALA A 24 -1.92 15.40 -16.90
C ALA A 24 -2.79 15.42 -18.17
N THR A 25 -2.21 15.63 -19.35
CA THR A 25 -2.92 15.58 -20.64
C THR A 25 -3.52 14.20 -20.92
N ALA A 26 -2.82 13.12 -20.57
CA ALA A 26 -3.36 11.76 -20.71
C ALA A 26 -4.60 11.53 -19.81
N LEU A 27 -4.56 12.01 -18.57
CA LEU A 27 -5.71 11.95 -17.67
C LEU A 27 -6.87 12.83 -18.17
N ALA A 28 -6.58 14.05 -18.61
CA ALA A 28 -7.56 15.00 -19.12
C ALA A 28 -8.30 14.46 -20.35
N ALA A 29 -7.56 13.86 -21.29
CA ALA A 29 -8.13 13.18 -22.46
C ALA A 29 -9.07 12.04 -22.05
N TYR A 30 -8.70 11.24 -21.05
CA TYR A 30 -9.57 10.16 -20.53
C TYR A 30 -10.84 10.71 -19.87
N PHE A 31 -10.71 11.77 -19.07
CA PHE A 31 -11.85 12.38 -18.40
C PHE A 31 -12.73 13.25 -19.31
N ALA A 32 -12.25 13.59 -20.52
CA ALA A 32 -12.85 14.57 -21.42
C ALA A 32 -12.92 15.96 -20.79
N THR A 33 -11.82 16.37 -20.18
CA THR A 33 -11.62 17.67 -19.51
C THR A 33 -10.28 18.27 -19.93
N ASP A 34 -9.91 19.40 -19.33
CA ASP A 34 -8.63 20.06 -19.59
C ASP A 34 -7.59 19.78 -18.49
N ALA A 35 -6.31 19.74 -18.88
CA ALA A 35 -5.19 19.77 -17.96
C ALA A 35 -4.83 21.22 -17.65
N ARG A 36 -4.76 21.56 -16.36
CA ARG A 36 -4.48 22.93 -15.90
C ARG A 36 -3.13 22.99 -15.21
N TYR A 37 -2.22 23.82 -15.73
CA TYR A 37 -1.00 24.13 -15.03
C TYR A 37 -1.29 25.04 -13.82
N VAL A 38 -0.80 24.64 -12.65
CA VAL A 38 -0.98 25.37 -11.38
C VAL A 38 0.34 25.93 -10.87
N GLY A 39 1.47 25.30 -11.20
CA GLY A 39 2.81 25.76 -10.80
C GLY A 39 3.12 25.51 -9.32
N GLY A 40 3.82 26.45 -8.69
CA GLY A 40 4.30 26.36 -7.30
C GLY A 40 5.55 25.49 -7.12
N ALA A 41 5.96 25.26 -5.86
CA ALA A 41 7.20 24.57 -5.53
C ALA A 41 7.33 23.14 -6.11
N TYR A 42 6.21 22.51 -6.46
CA TYR A 42 6.16 21.16 -7.03
C TYR A 42 5.81 21.14 -8.53
N ASP A 43 5.77 22.31 -9.20
CA ASP A 43 5.47 22.43 -10.64
C ASP A 43 4.20 21.66 -11.06
N LYS A 44 3.10 21.93 -10.35
CA LYS A 44 1.90 21.09 -10.35
C LYS A 44 1.04 21.29 -11.60
N TRP A 45 0.40 20.19 -11.99
CA TRP A 45 -0.71 20.14 -12.93
C TRP A 45 -1.93 19.54 -12.23
N CYS A 46 -3.12 20.04 -12.54
CA CYS A 46 -4.38 19.52 -12.02
C CYS A 46 -5.31 19.10 -13.16
N VAL A 47 -6.08 18.03 -12.93
CA VAL A 47 -7.09 17.51 -13.86
C VAL A 47 -8.34 17.16 -13.06
N THR A 48 -9.47 17.76 -13.39
CA THR A 48 -10.75 17.43 -12.74
C THR A 48 -11.37 16.22 -13.42
N ASP A 49 -11.79 15.21 -12.66
CA ASP A 49 -12.51 14.07 -13.20
C ASP A 49 -13.99 14.39 -13.47
N ARG A 50 -14.71 13.42 -14.05
CA ARG A 50 -16.13 13.58 -14.43
C ARG A 50 -17.07 13.79 -13.24
N ASP A 51 -16.63 13.50 -12.01
CA ASP A 51 -17.38 13.69 -10.78
C ASP A 51 -16.95 14.96 -10.04
N GLY A 52 -16.11 15.80 -10.66
CA GLY A 52 -15.64 17.07 -10.09
C GLY A 52 -14.47 16.93 -9.11
N LYS A 53 -13.84 15.76 -8.98
CA LYS A 53 -12.69 15.56 -8.08
C LYS A 53 -11.39 15.90 -8.79
N GLU A 54 -10.51 16.64 -8.11
CA GLU A 54 -9.23 17.08 -8.70
C GLU A 54 -8.11 16.04 -8.48
N TRP A 55 -7.52 15.58 -9.57
CA TRP A 55 -6.30 14.78 -9.62
C TRP A 55 -5.11 15.71 -9.76
N THR A 56 -4.03 15.45 -9.02
CA THR A 56 -2.81 16.26 -9.08
C THR A 56 -1.67 15.45 -9.70
N VAL A 57 -0.90 16.07 -10.59
CA VAL A 57 0.36 15.55 -11.09
C VAL A 57 1.46 16.53 -10.72
N MET A 58 2.48 16.06 -10.02
CA MET A 58 3.48 16.95 -9.40
C MET A 58 4.89 16.38 -9.41
N SER A 59 5.86 17.22 -9.05
CA SER A 59 7.26 16.83 -9.01
C SER A 59 7.59 16.10 -7.71
N ASP A 60 8.26 14.95 -7.80
CA ASP A 60 8.97 14.36 -6.67
C ASP A 60 10.48 14.34 -6.95
N SER A 61 11.25 15.07 -6.14
CA SER A 61 12.68 15.23 -6.35
C SER A 61 13.50 13.93 -6.21
N SER A 62 12.98 12.91 -5.53
CA SER A 62 13.63 11.63 -5.30
C SER A 62 13.63 10.70 -6.53
N ILE A 63 12.82 11.00 -7.54
CA ILE A 63 12.73 10.20 -8.76
C ILE A 63 13.92 10.49 -9.69
N HIS A 64 14.59 9.46 -10.16
CA HIS A 64 15.54 9.56 -11.26
C HIS A 64 14.80 9.65 -12.60
N GLY A 65 14.98 10.77 -13.30
CA GLY A 65 14.33 11.06 -14.57
C GLY A 65 14.83 10.17 -15.71
N GLU A 66 13.87 9.67 -16.49
CA GLU A 66 14.06 8.97 -17.75
C GLU A 66 13.03 9.50 -18.75
N GLN A 67 13.45 9.73 -19.99
CA GLN A 67 12.58 10.18 -21.08
C GLN A 67 12.36 9.03 -22.06
N LYS A 68 11.10 8.85 -22.49
CA LYS A 68 10.76 7.96 -23.60
C LYS A 68 11.36 8.46 -24.90
N ILE A 69 12.03 7.56 -25.61
CA ILE A 69 12.58 7.75 -26.95
C ILE A 69 11.99 6.68 -27.87
N GLY A 70 12.25 6.77 -29.19
CA GLY A 70 11.58 5.92 -30.20
C GLY A 70 11.48 4.43 -29.86
N SER A 71 12.57 3.81 -29.39
CA SER A 71 12.62 2.37 -29.06
C SER A 71 12.78 2.05 -27.57
N GLY A 72 12.73 3.03 -26.67
CA GLY A 72 13.00 2.77 -25.25
C GLY A 72 12.99 4.01 -24.37
N TYR A 73 13.88 4.04 -23.38
CA TYR A 73 14.00 5.12 -22.40
C TYR A 73 15.46 5.49 -22.19
N ARG A 74 15.74 6.77 -21.99
CA ARG A 74 17.09 7.28 -21.68
C ARG A 74 17.04 8.12 -20.41
N ALA A 75 18.04 7.98 -19.55
CA ALA A 75 18.21 8.87 -18.39
C ALA A 75 18.22 10.35 -18.82
N THR A 76 17.61 11.21 -18.02
CA THR A 76 17.56 12.66 -18.26
C THR A 76 17.69 13.44 -16.95
N GLY A 77 18.39 14.56 -17.01
CA GLY A 77 18.47 15.53 -15.92
C GLY A 77 17.24 16.45 -15.83
N ASP A 78 16.36 16.41 -16.83
CA ASP A 78 15.17 17.25 -16.88
C ASP A 78 14.17 16.83 -15.79
N TYR A 79 14.01 17.70 -14.78
CA TYR A 79 13.15 17.48 -13.63
C TYR A 79 11.67 17.32 -14.00
N ARG A 80 11.23 17.70 -15.21
CA ARG A 80 9.85 17.49 -15.69
C ARG A 80 9.47 16.02 -15.80
N TYR A 81 10.44 15.12 -15.92
CA TYR A 81 10.26 13.66 -15.97
C TYR A 81 10.22 13.00 -14.58
N ARG A 82 10.30 13.78 -13.50
CA ARG A 82 10.11 13.31 -12.14
C ARG A 82 8.65 13.52 -11.76
N VAL A 83 7.84 12.49 -11.92
CA VAL A 83 6.38 12.61 -11.92
C VAL A 83 5.75 11.80 -10.80
N GLU A 84 4.93 12.42 -9.98
CA GLU A 84 4.03 11.76 -9.04
C GLU A 84 2.59 12.09 -9.41
N MET A 85 1.77 11.07 -9.65
CA MET A 85 0.33 11.20 -9.84
C MET A 85 -0.37 10.91 -8.51
N VAL A 86 -1.10 11.89 -8.00
CA VAL A 86 -1.80 11.84 -6.71
C VAL A 86 -3.30 11.86 -6.95
N THR A 87 -4.00 10.85 -6.42
CA THR A 87 -5.46 10.77 -6.52
C THR A 87 -6.14 11.77 -5.58
N PRO A 88 -7.36 12.22 -5.87
CA PRO A 88 -8.25 12.75 -4.84
C PRO A 88 -8.62 11.65 -3.82
N LYS A 89 -9.43 12.01 -2.80
CA LYS A 89 -10.08 11.02 -1.92
C LYS A 89 -11.07 10.19 -2.73
N LEU A 90 -10.79 8.90 -2.86
CA LEU A 90 -11.59 7.92 -3.59
C LEU A 90 -12.34 7.00 -2.62
N THR A 91 -13.54 6.60 -3.01
CA THR A 91 -14.29 5.51 -2.38
C THR A 91 -13.89 4.17 -3.00
N TYR A 92 -14.21 3.05 -2.33
CA TYR A 92 -13.93 1.72 -2.89
C TYR A 92 -14.55 1.50 -4.29
N ALA A 93 -15.74 2.03 -4.53
CA ALA A 93 -16.42 1.93 -5.83
C ALA A 93 -15.65 2.63 -6.97
N GLU A 94 -14.74 3.55 -6.64
CA GLU A 94 -13.91 4.29 -7.59
C GLU A 94 -12.57 3.60 -7.87
N LEU A 95 -12.32 2.39 -7.35
CA LEU A 95 -11.13 1.59 -7.72
C LEU A 95 -10.94 1.42 -9.24
N PRO A 96 -11.99 1.17 -10.06
CA PRO A 96 -11.84 1.10 -11.51
C PRO A 96 -11.35 2.42 -12.13
N LYS A 97 -11.70 3.57 -11.55
CA LYS A 97 -11.23 4.89 -11.98
C LYS A 97 -9.71 5.00 -11.81
N LEU A 98 -9.19 4.63 -10.63
CA LEU A 98 -7.75 4.54 -10.38
C LEU A 98 -7.05 3.60 -11.37
N GLN A 99 -7.63 2.42 -11.61
CA GLN A 99 -7.06 1.48 -12.57
C GLN A 99 -6.91 2.10 -13.95
N GLU A 100 -7.92 2.83 -14.40
CA GLU A 100 -7.91 3.44 -15.71
C GLU A 100 -6.89 4.57 -15.80
N CYS A 101 -6.82 5.47 -14.81
CA CYS A 101 -5.78 6.49 -14.76
C CYS A 101 -4.36 5.90 -14.84
N VAL A 102 -4.09 4.80 -14.12
CA VAL A 102 -2.81 4.08 -14.19
C VAL A 102 -2.56 3.50 -15.60
N ARG A 103 -3.60 2.98 -16.28
CA ARG A 103 -3.47 2.52 -17.67
C ARG A 103 -3.17 3.68 -18.62
N GLN A 104 -3.85 4.81 -18.47
CA GLN A 104 -3.72 5.96 -19.37
C GLN A 104 -2.31 6.55 -19.33
N VAL A 105 -1.72 6.77 -18.15
CA VAL A 105 -0.33 7.24 -18.05
C VAL A 105 0.66 6.22 -18.62
N ARG A 106 0.41 4.91 -18.44
CA ARG A 106 1.22 3.86 -19.06
C ARG A 106 1.11 3.88 -20.59
N HIS A 107 -0.09 4.03 -21.14
CA HIS A 107 -0.32 4.12 -22.58
C HIS A 107 0.34 5.36 -23.20
N ALA A 108 0.35 6.48 -22.49
CA ALA A 108 1.12 7.67 -22.85
C ALA A 108 2.64 7.44 -22.87
N GLY A 109 3.12 6.39 -22.21
CA GLY A 109 4.52 6.00 -22.19
C GLY A 109 5.23 6.21 -20.86
N ALA A 110 4.49 6.40 -19.76
CA ALA A 110 5.10 6.37 -18.44
C ALA A 110 5.64 4.97 -18.13
N LYS A 111 6.67 4.93 -17.28
CA LYS A 111 7.21 3.71 -16.65
C LYS A 111 7.58 4.00 -15.20
N ALA A 112 7.79 2.94 -14.43
CA ALA A 112 8.43 3.01 -13.12
C ALA A 112 9.90 2.57 -13.25
N ASN A 113 10.76 3.10 -12.38
CA ASN A 113 12.13 2.62 -12.17
C ASN A 113 12.42 2.42 -10.68
N SER A 114 13.65 2.07 -10.32
CA SER A 114 14.03 1.69 -8.95
C SER A 114 13.91 2.82 -7.92
N SER A 115 13.86 4.08 -8.34
CA SER A 115 13.57 5.21 -7.44
C SER A 115 12.08 5.41 -7.15
N CYS A 116 11.19 4.85 -7.98
CA CYS A 116 9.75 5.11 -7.87
C CYS A 116 9.08 4.22 -6.81
N GLY A 117 8.22 4.80 -5.98
CA GLY A 117 7.33 4.16 -5.02
C GLY A 117 5.84 4.29 -5.35
N ILE A 118 5.02 3.56 -4.60
CA ILE A 118 3.60 3.84 -4.47
C ILE A 118 3.29 4.02 -2.99
N HIS A 119 2.55 5.07 -2.64
CA HIS A 119 2.03 5.27 -1.30
C HIS A 119 0.51 5.15 -1.31
N VAL A 120 -0.04 4.37 -0.38
CA VAL A 120 -1.49 4.23 -0.21
C VAL A 120 -1.89 4.88 1.10
N HIS A 121 -2.82 5.83 1.01
CA HIS A 121 -3.41 6.51 2.15
C HIS A 121 -4.82 5.95 2.40
N VAL A 122 -5.13 5.58 3.63
CA VAL A 122 -6.48 5.18 4.06
C VAL A 122 -6.99 6.19 5.08
N ASP A 123 -8.23 6.63 4.91
CA ASP A 123 -8.86 7.62 5.81
C ASP A 123 -8.84 7.15 7.27
N ALA A 124 -8.26 7.95 8.17
CA ALA A 124 -8.15 7.63 9.58
C ALA A 124 -9.43 7.92 10.38
N ALA A 125 -10.47 8.50 9.77
CA ALA A 125 -11.71 8.88 10.45
C ALA A 125 -12.47 7.71 11.10
N ASN A 126 -12.20 6.44 10.72
CA ASN A 126 -12.77 5.26 11.37
C ASN A 126 -11.84 4.64 12.43
N HIS A 127 -10.63 5.17 12.60
CA HIS A 127 -9.69 4.71 13.59
C HIS A 127 -9.87 5.42 14.94
N ASN A 128 -9.66 4.65 16.00
CA ASN A 128 -9.47 5.10 17.36
C ASN A 128 -8.07 4.66 17.84
N ARG A 129 -7.67 5.10 19.04
CA ARG A 129 -6.36 4.75 19.64
C ARG A 129 -6.08 3.25 19.64
N GLN A 130 -7.08 2.43 20.02
CA GLN A 130 -6.91 0.98 20.10
C GLN A 130 -6.72 0.34 18.72
N SER A 131 -7.47 0.77 17.72
CA SER A 131 -7.33 0.28 16.35
C SER A 131 -5.97 0.66 15.72
N LEU A 132 -5.42 1.83 16.02
CA LEU A 132 -4.08 2.21 15.56
C LEU A 132 -2.99 1.38 16.27
N LYS A 133 -3.14 1.12 17.57
CA LYS A 133 -2.26 0.16 18.29
C LYS A 133 -2.33 -1.23 17.66
N ASN A 134 -3.53 -1.70 17.29
CA ASN A 134 -3.69 -2.96 16.58
C ASN A 134 -3.00 -2.93 15.23
N LEU A 135 -3.14 -1.83 14.48
CA LEU A 135 -2.56 -1.68 13.17
C LEU A 135 -1.03 -1.81 13.20
N ILE A 136 -0.37 -1.12 14.15
CA ILE A 136 1.08 -1.25 14.37
C ILE A 136 1.44 -2.70 14.73
N GLY A 137 0.64 -3.35 15.58
CA GLY A 137 0.87 -4.75 15.98
C GLY A 137 0.68 -5.76 14.84
N ILE A 138 -0.29 -5.56 13.95
CA ILE A 138 -0.49 -6.38 12.74
C ILE A 138 0.71 -6.23 11.83
N MET A 139 1.12 -4.99 11.56
CA MET A 139 2.29 -4.70 10.74
C MET A 139 3.55 -5.33 11.33
N TYR A 140 3.82 -5.15 12.62
CA TYR A 140 4.94 -5.82 13.29
C TYR A 140 4.93 -7.34 13.09
N SER A 141 3.78 -7.98 13.28
CA SER A 141 3.64 -9.43 13.16
C SER A 141 3.85 -9.96 11.73
N LYS A 142 3.53 -9.15 10.71
CA LYS A 142 3.44 -9.58 9.31
C LYS A 142 4.46 -8.92 8.37
N GLU A 143 5.17 -7.89 8.80
CA GLU A 143 6.05 -7.11 7.92
C GLU A 143 7.17 -7.92 7.29
N ASP A 144 7.65 -9.00 7.89
CA ASP A 144 8.72 -9.81 7.30
C ASP A 144 8.22 -10.53 6.02
N ILE A 145 7.10 -11.25 6.14
CA ILE A 145 6.48 -11.93 5.00
C ILE A 145 5.87 -10.94 4.01
N LEU A 146 5.34 -9.81 4.48
CA LEU A 146 4.87 -8.71 3.63
C LEU A 146 6.00 -8.12 2.78
N PHE A 147 7.16 -7.87 3.39
CA PHE A 147 8.29 -7.28 2.68
C PHE A 147 8.81 -8.23 1.61
N LYS A 148 8.87 -9.54 1.91
CA LYS A 148 9.20 -10.56 0.92
C LYS A 148 8.17 -10.62 -0.21
N ALA A 149 6.87 -10.69 0.13
CA ALA A 149 5.78 -10.75 -0.85
C ALA A 149 5.77 -9.55 -1.81
N LEU A 150 6.05 -8.36 -1.29
CA LEU A 150 6.08 -7.11 -2.05
C LEU A 150 7.44 -6.84 -2.72
N GLN A 151 8.44 -7.70 -2.50
CA GLN A 151 9.84 -7.52 -2.93
C GLN A 151 10.37 -6.13 -2.58
N VAL A 152 10.10 -5.67 -1.35
CA VAL A 152 10.50 -4.32 -0.90
C VAL A 152 12.02 -4.19 -1.03
N ASN A 153 12.46 -3.18 -1.77
CA ASN A 153 13.88 -2.95 -1.97
C ASN A 153 14.59 -2.68 -0.64
N GLU A 154 15.71 -3.37 -0.37
CA GLU A 154 16.42 -3.27 0.92
C GLU A 154 16.97 -1.87 1.23
N SER A 155 17.41 -1.13 0.20
CA SER A 155 17.86 0.26 0.37
C SER A 155 16.71 1.20 0.72
N ARG A 156 15.49 0.94 0.20
CA ARG A 156 14.28 1.66 0.61
C ARG A 156 13.85 1.25 2.00
N ALA A 157 13.83 -0.06 2.29
CA ALA A 157 13.47 -0.59 3.61
C ALA A 157 14.37 -0.08 4.73
N SER A 158 15.65 0.21 4.47
CA SER A 158 16.57 0.74 5.49
C SER A 158 16.47 2.25 5.71
N ARG A 159 15.83 3.01 4.81
CA ARG A 159 15.83 4.49 4.86
C ARG A 159 14.47 5.13 4.79
N TRP A 160 13.61 4.67 3.87
CA TRP A 160 12.42 5.38 3.42
C TRP A 160 11.11 4.67 3.79
N CYS A 161 11.16 3.35 4.08
CA CYS A 161 10.01 2.55 4.49
C CYS A 161 10.40 1.47 5.51
N GLN A 162 11.01 1.91 6.62
CA GLN A 162 11.48 1.04 7.70
C GLN A 162 10.36 0.21 8.34
N LYS A 163 10.77 -0.93 8.89
CA LYS A 163 9.92 -1.80 9.72
C LYS A 163 9.55 -1.13 11.03
N VAL A 164 8.50 -1.63 11.68
CA VAL A 164 7.95 -1.08 12.93
C VAL A 164 9.04 -0.96 14.01
N ARG A 165 9.12 0.22 14.65
CA ARG A 165 9.99 0.46 15.81
C ARG A 165 9.51 -0.34 17.01
N GLU A 166 10.26 -1.37 17.39
CA GLU A 166 9.89 -2.23 18.53
C GLU A 166 9.75 -1.48 19.86
N PRO A 167 10.68 -0.57 20.26
CA PRO A 167 10.54 0.18 21.52
C PRO A 167 9.27 1.02 21.55
N MET A 168 8.96 1.72 20.45
CA MET A 168 7.74 2.50 20.29
C MET A 168 6.49 1.62 20.43
N LEU A 169 6.44 0.47 19.75
CA LEU A 169 5.31 -0.46 19.87
C LEU A 169 5.14 -0.98 21.30
N LYS A 170 6.24 -1.30 22.01
CA LYS A 170 6.19 -1.72 23.42
C LYS A 170 5.55 -0.65 24.31
N GLN A 171 5.84 0.62 24.07
CA GLN A 171 5.21 1.73 24.80
C GLN A 171 3.73 1.90 24.40
N ALA A 172 3.43 1.95 23.11
CA ALA A 172 2.07 2.14 22.60
C ALA A 172 1.09 1.09 23.13
N ARG A 173 1.55 -0.16 23.28
CA ARG A 173 0.75 -1.28 23.81
C ARG A 173 0.38 -1.16 25.29
N ARG A 174 1.12 -0.37 26.07
CA ARG A 174 0.83 -0.13 27.50
C ARG A 174 -0.31 0.86 27.72
N LEU A 175 -0.66 1.64 26.70
CA LEU A 175 -1.83 2.51 26.76
C LEU A 175 -3.10 1.70 26.99
N SER A 176 -4.10 2.31 27.64
CA SER A 176 -5.42 1.69 27.82
C SER A 176 -6.01 1.22 26.48
N SER A 177 -6.77 0.12 26.53
CA SER A 177 -7.56 -0.39 25.42
C SER A 177 -8.94 0.25 25.30
N ASP A 178 -9.31 1.14 26.22
CA ASP A 178 -10.59 1.84 26.17
C ASP A 178 -10.70 2.63 24.87
N GLU A 179 -11.88 2.54 24.26
CA GLU A 179 -12.17 3.23 23.02
C GLU A 179 -12.13 4.74 23.25
N THR A 180 -11.24 5.41 22.54
CA THR A 180 -11.15 6.87 22.56
C THR A 180 -10.66 7.39 21.21
N ARG A 181 -11.23 8.52 20.81
CA ARG A 181 -10.80 9.32 19.66
C ARG A 181 -9.62 10.24 20.00
N ASP A 182 -9.34 10.43 21.28
CA ASP A 182 -8.14 11.15 21.72
C ASP A 182 -6.89 10.31 21.41
N LEU A 183 -6.05 10.84 20.52
CA LEU A 183 -4.82 10.20 20.08
C LEU A 183 -3.57 10.79 20.74
N THR A 184 -3.67 11.82 21.60
CA THR A 184 -2.53 12.60 22.11
C THR A 184 -1.44 11.71 22.74
N GLN A 185 -1.83 10.71 23.53
CA GLN A 185 -0.85 9.79 24.12
C GLN A 185 -0.15 8.91 23.08
N LEU A 186 -0.87 8.46 22.06
CA LEU A 186 -0.30 7.64 21.00
C LEU A 186 0.58 8.48 20.07
N GLU A 187 0.18 9.72 19.80
CA GLU A 187 0.95 10.72 19.07
C GLU A 187 2.29 11.00 19.76
N ASN A 188 2.26 11.27 21.07
CA ASN A 188 3.47 11.50 21.85
C ASN A 188 4.43 10.30 21.81
N ILE A 189 3.91 9.07 21.85
CA ILE A 189 4.70 7.84 21.70
C ILE A 189 5.24 7.70 20.27
N TRP A 190 4.45 8.03 19.25
CA TRP A 190 4.86 7.98 17.86
C TRP A 190 6.03 8.94 17.58
N TYR A 191 6.01 10.13 18.17
CA TYR A 191 7.07 11.12 18.04
C TYR A 191 8.19 11.01 19.09
N GLU A 192 8.12 10.03 19.99
CA GLU A 192 9.12 9.83 21.03
C GLU A 192 9.31 11.08 21.94
N GLY A 193 8.23 11.85 22.13
CA GLY A 193 8.20 13.06 22.95
C GLY A 193 8.47 14.38 22.22
N ASP A 194 8.92 14.35 20.96
CA ASP A 194 9.26 15.55 20.19
C ASP A 194 8.22 15.83 19.09
N ASN A 195 7.21 16.66 19.40
CA ASN A 195 6.03 16.85 18.54
C ASN A 195 6.40 17.34 17.13
N GLY A 196 6.37 16.40 16.18
CA GLY A 196 6.65 16.65 14.76
C GLY A 196 5.41 16.72 13.88
N SER A 197 4.21 16.86 14.45
CA SER A 197 2.94 16.77 13.69
C SER A 197 2.77 17.82 12.61
N ALA A 198 3.41 18.98 12.75
CA ALA A 198 3.37 20.06 11.74
C ALA A 198 4.48 19.96 10.68
N ASP A 199 5.46 19.07 10.85
CA ASP A 199 6.62 18.96 9.97
C ASP A 199 6.44 17.86 8.92
N HIS A 200 6.24 18.27 7.67
CA HIS A 200 6.11 17.36 6.52
C HIS A 200 7.28 16.36 6.38
N TYR A 201 8.52 16.77 6.70
CA TYR A 201 9.71 15.95 6.54
C TYR A 201 10.20 15.31 7.84
N ASN A 202 9.32 15.23 8.84
CA ASN A 202 9.64 14.61 10.12
C ASN A 202 10.14 13.17 9.93
N TRP A 203 11.22 12.81 10.62
CA TRP A 203 11.89 11.52 10.46
C TRP A 203 10.98 10.32 10.75
N THR A 204 9.93 10.49 11.57
CA THR A 204 8.97 9.42 11.89
C THR A 204 8.07 9.03 10.71
N ARG A 205 8.15 9.74 9.58
CA ARG A 205 7.40 9.39 8.37
C ARG A 205 7.96 8.20 7.59
N TYR A 206 9.23 7.85 7.80
CA TYR A 206 9.98 6.93 6.94
C TYR A 206 9.82 5.45 7.33
N TYR A 207 8.58 5.03 7.55
CA TYR A 207 8.20 3.67 7.96
C TYR A 207 7.17 3.09 6.99
N ALA A 208 7.23 1.77 6.76
CA ALA A 208 6.33 1.08 5.86
C ALA A 208 4.85 1.27 6.24
N LEU A 209 4.57 1.29 7.55
CA LEU A 209 3.34 1.86 8.11
C LEU A 209 3.70 3.21 8.73
N ASN A 210 3.16 4.29 8.18
CA ASN A 210 3.43 5.62 8.65
C ASN A 210 2.19 6.24 9.32
N LEU A 211 2.26 6.43 10.64
CA LEU A 211 1.23 7.14 11.40
C LEU A 211 1.48 8.64 11.55
N HIS A 212 2.64 9.17 11.15
CA HIS A 212 2.81 10.63 11.04
C HIS A 212 1.72 11.23 10.14
N SER A 213 1.35 10.52 9.07
CA SER A 213 0.26 10.89 8.18
C SER A 213 -1.11 11.01 8.88
N VAL A 214 -1.33 10.31 10.00
CA VAL A 214 -2.59 10.41 10.77
C VAL A 214 -2.65 11.76 11.44
N PHE A 215 -1.57 12.17 12.10
CA PHE A 215 -1.49 13.42 12.85
C PHE A 215 -1.35 14.64 11.92
N TYR A 216 -0.70 14.47 10.77
CA TYR A 216 -0.44 15.55 9.82
C TYR A 216 -1.58 15.76 8.80
N ARG A 217 -2.22 14.69 8.31
CA ARG A 217 -3.20 14.74 7.21
C ARG A 217 -4.48 13.93 7.45
N GLY A 218 -4.61 13.26 8.60
CA GLY A 218 -5.80 12.45 8.91
C GLY A 218 -5.88 11.13 8.13
N THR A 219 -4.76 10.57 7.67
CA THR A 219 -4.73 9.28 6.96
C THR A 219 -3.66 8.34 7.50
N VAL A 220 -3.89 7.03 7.44
CA VAL A 220 -2.80 6.06 7.61
C VAL A 220 -2.12 5.86 6.25
N GLU A 221 -0.80 6.00 6.20
CA GLU A 221 -0.01 5.83 4.97
C GLU A 221 0.77 4.49 4.98
N TRP A 222 0.73 3.77 3.87
CA TRP A 222 1.62 2.63 3.59
C TRP A 222 2.63 2.97 2.50
N ARG A 223 3.92 2.80 2.79
CA ARG A 223 5.05 3.24 1.95
C ARG A 223 5.88 2.12 1.33
N CYS A 224 5.53 0.87 1.62
CA CYS A 224 6.36 -0.29 1.28
C CYS A 224 6.27 -0.72 -0.19
N PHE A 225 5.37 -0.17 -1.00
CA PHE A 225 5.17 -0.63 -2.37
C PHE A 225 6.25 -0.08 -3.32
N ASN A 226 6.82 -0.96 -4.14
CA ASN A 226 7.60 -0.52 -5.30
C ASN A 226 6.63 -0.03 -6.37
N SER A 227 7.00 1.03 -7.10
CA SER A 227 6.10 1.52 -8.14
C SER A 227 5.91 0.51 -9.28
N THR A 228 4.73 0.53 -9.86
CA THR A 228 4.36 -0.22 -11.04
C THR A 228 3.19 0.46 -11.72
N LEU A 229 3.16 0.43 -13.05
CA LEU A 229 1.99 0.86 -13.83
C LEU A 229 1.12 -0.33 -14.27
N HIS A 230 1.21 -1.45 -13.55
CA HIS A 230 0.28 -2.56 -13.70
C HIS A 230 -0.96 -2.32 -12.83
N ALA A 231 -2.05 -1.85 -13.44
CA ALA A 231 -3.29 -1.48 -12.74
C ALA A 231 -3.81 -2.56 -11.76
N GLY A 232 -3.69 -3.85 -12.11
CA GLY A 232 -4.09 -4.95 -11.22
C GLY A 232 -3.23 -5.07 -9.94
N LYS A 233 -1.93 -4.73 -10.02
CA LYS A 233 -1.03 -4.74 -8.85
C LYS A 233 -1.32 -3.54 -7.95
N VAL A 234 -1.56 -2.36 -8.53
CA VAL A 234 -1.94 -1.15 -7.78
C VAL A 234 -3.23 -1.40 -6.99
N VAL A 235 -4.25 -2.00 -7.61
CA VAL A 235 -5.48 -2.40 -6.89
C VAL A 235 -5.20 -3.42 -5.80
N ALA A 236 -4.32 -4.39 -6.03
CA ALA A 236 -3.95 -5.36 -5.01
C ALA A 236 -3.31 -4.69 -3.78
N TYR A 237 -2.51 -3.63 -3.97
CA TYR A 237 -1.93 -2.83 -2.89
C TYR A 237 -2.99 -2.06 -2.10
N VAL A 238 -3.93 -1.40 -2.79
CA VAL A 238 -5.05 -0.70 -2.14
C VAL A 238 -5.91 -1.67 -1.33
N ASN A 239 -6.31 -2.79 -1.94
CA ASN A 239 -7.10 -3.83 -1.27
C ASN A 239 -6.39 -4.36 -0.02
N LEU A 240 -5.07 -4.58 -0.09
CA LEU A 240 -4.28 -5.00 1.06
C LEU A 240 -4.34 -3.97 2.20
N CYS A 241 -4.12 -2.68 1.91
CA CYS A 241 -4.14 -1.62 2.92
C CYS A 241 -5.52 -1.48 3.57
N LEU A 242 -6.57 -1.46 2.76
CA LEU A 242 -7.96 -1.38 3.23
C LEU A 242 -8.35 -2.60 4.10
N ALA A 243 -7.89 -3.80 3.74
CA ALA A 243 -8.16 -5.01 4.50
C ALA A 243 -7.39 -5.08 5.83
N ILE A 244 -6.12 -4.67 5.84
CA ILE A 244 -5.35 -4.54 7.09
C ILE A 244 -5.97 -3.48 8.01
N SER A 245 -6.38 -2.34 7.45
CA SER A 245 -7.09 -1.28 8.16
C SER A 245 -8.40 -1.78 8.79
N ALA A 246 -9.24 -2.45 7.99
CA ALA A 246 -10.50 -3.05 8.46
C ALA A 246 -10.25 -4.08 9.58
N GLN A 247 -9.25 -4.95 9.43
CA GLN A 247 -8.86 -5.89 10.49
C GLN A 247 -8.49 -5.15 11.78
N ALA A 248 -7.67 -4.10 11.68
CA ALA A 248 -7.21 -3.34 12.84
C ALA A 248 -8.35 -2.67 13.61
N ILE A 249 -9.37 -2.17 12.90
CA ILE A 249 -10.59 -1.58 13.46
C ILE A 249 -11.46 -2.65 14.13
N ALA A 250 -11.67 -3.79 13.47
CA ALA A 250 -12.55 -4.85 13.97
C ALA A 250 -11.94 -5.67 15.12
N GLN A 251 -10.62 -5.69 15.25
CA GLN A 251 -9.91 -6.55 16.20
C GLN A 251 -9.86 -5.91 17.60
N ARG A 252 -10.08 -6.71 18.64
CA ARG A 252 -9.98 -6.23 20.03
C ARG A 252 -8.54 -5.89 20.43
N SER A 253 -7.61 -6.79 20.13
CA SER A 253 -6.19 -6.65 20.49
C SER A 253 -5.30 -7.49 19.58
N THR A 254 -4.03 -7.12 19.48
CA THR A 254 -3.00 -7.88 18.75
C THR A 254 -1.94 -8.47 19.66
N VAL A 255 -1.24 -9.50 19.16
CA VAL A 255 -0.08 -10.08 19.83
C VAL A 255 1.19 -9.53 19.18
N MET A 256 2.13 -9.06 20.00
CA MET A 256 3.44 -8.62 19.54
C MET A 256 4.34 -9.84 19.33
N ARG A 257 4.14 -10.57 18.22
CA ARG A 257 4.93 -11.74 17.84
C ARG A 257 5.14 -11.77 16.32
N LYS A 258 6.38 -11.92 15.90
CA LYS A 258 6.74 -12.14 14.49
C LYS A 258 6.14 -13.45 13.97
N THR A 259 5.62 -13.40 12.75
CA THR A 259 5.15 -14.60 12.06
C THR A 259 6.35 -15.36 11.53
N HIS A 260 6.54 -16.58 12.01
CA HIS A 260 7.46 -17.55 11.43
C HIS A 260 6.64 -18.63 10.70
N SER A 261 7.14 -19.09 9.57
CA SER A 261 6.40 -20.00 8.69
C SER A 261 7.33 -20.92 7.93
N ASP A 262 7.02 -22.23 7.95
CA ASP A 262 7.71 -23.24 7.13
C ASP A 262 7.24 -23.23 5.67
N ASN A 263 6.06 -22.65 5.41
CA ASN A 263 5.50 -22.43 4.08
C ASN A 263 4.85 -21.04 4.03
N GLU A 264 5.62 -20.04 3.60
CA GLU A 264 5.20 -18.65 3.56
C GLU A 264 4.03 -18.43 2.60
N LEU A 265 4.02 -19.07 1.43
CA LEU A 265 2.93 -18.96 0.47
C LEU A 265 1.58 -19.38 1.07
N PHE A 266 1.52 -20.54 1.74
CA PHE A 266 0.33 -21.01 2.43
C PHE A 266 -0.09 -20.06 3.55
N THR A 267 0.85 -19.69 4.43
CA THR A 267 0.59 -18.85 5.60
C THR A 267 0.06 -17.48 5.19
N PHE A 268 0.66 -16.85 4.17
CA PHE A 268 0.23 -15.56 3.67
C PHE A 268 -1.13 -15.65 3.01
N ARG A 269 -1.38 -16.66 2.17
CA ARG A 269 -2.70 -16.89 1.55
C ARG A 269 -3.79 -17.00 2.61
N VAL A 270 -3.58 -17.81 3.65
CA VAL A 270 -4.57 -17.98 4.73
C VAL A 270 -4.82 -16.66 5.45
N TRP A 271 -3.77 -15.86 5.68
CA TRP A 271 -3.94 -14.53 6.27
C TRP A 271 -4.74 -13.59 5.36
N LEU A 272 -4.46 -13.53 4.05
CA LEU A 272 -5.24 -12.73 3.09
C LEU A 272 -6.72 -13.11 3.09
N VAL A 273 -7.04 -14.41 3.16
CA VAL A 273 -8.45 -14.87 3.27
C VAL A 273 -9.08 -14.40 4.58
N ARG A 274 -8.36 -14.47 5.71
CA ARG A 274 -8.83 -13.99 7.02
C ARG A 274 -8.98 -12.48 7.08
N LEU A 275 -8.24 -11.72 6.27
CA LEU A 275 -8.40 -10.28 6.09
C LEU A 275 -9.71 -9.92 5.35
N GLY A 276 -10.41 -10.91 4.78
CA GLY A 276 -11.60 -10.69 3.96
C GLY A 276 -11.30 -10.58 2.46
N LEU A 277 -10.06 -10.82 2.02
CA LEU A 277 -9.71 -10.91 0.61
C LEU A 277 -10.03 -12.33 0.08
N ASN A 278 -11.28 -12.77 0.22
CA ASN A 278 -11.79 -14.10 -0.15
C ASN A 278 -12.60 -14.07 -1.47
N GLY A 279 -13.11 -15.22 -1.94
CA GLY A 279 -13.94 -15.26 -3.16
C GLY A 279 -13.23 -14.91 -4.48
N GLU A 280 -14.01 -14.88 -5.57
CA GLU A 280 -13.49 -14.63 -6.93
C GLU A 280 -13.07 -13.16 -7.13
N GLU A 281 -13.77 -12.21 -6.51
CA GLU A 281 -13.48 -10.77 -6.64
C GLU A 281 -12.04 -10.40 -6.23
N PHE A 282 -11.49 -11.09 -5.22
CA PHE A 282 -10.13 -10.86 -4.74
C PHE A 282 -9.11 -11.87 -5.28
N LYS A 283 -9.48 -12.73 -6.24
CA LYS A 283 -8.56 -13.74 -6.79
C LYS A 283 -7.30 -13.14 -7.37
N HIS A 284 -7.43 -12.17 -8.28
CA HIS A 284 -6.28 -11.49 -8.87
C HIS A 284 -5.46 -10.70 -7.85
N THR A 285 -6.12 -10.11 -6.85
CA THR A 285 -5.44 -9.46 -5.72
C THR A 285 -4.55 -10.47 -4.98
N ARG A 286 -5.11 -11.63 -4.61
CA ARG A 286 -4.33 -12.70 -3.96
C ARG A 286 -3.21 -13.21 -4.85
N ASP A 287 -3.45 -13.42 -6.14
CA ASP A 287 -2.42 -13.91 -7.07
C ASP A 287 -1.24 -12.93 -7.16
N HIS A 288 -1.49 -11.63 -7.27
CA HIS A 288 -0.43 -10.62 -7.27
C HIS A 288 0.35 -10.57 -5.94
N LEU A 289 -0.34 -10.66 -4.80
CA LEU A 289 0.28 -10.58 -3.48
C LEU A 289 1.04 -11.86 -3.09
N LEU A 290 0.74 -12.99 -3.73
CA LEU A 290 1.36 -14.28 -3.44
C LEU A 290 2.48 -14.64 -4.42
N ALA A 291 2.61 -13.91 -5.54
CA ALA A 291 3.49 -14.26 -6.66
C ALA A 291 4.97 -14.41 -6.30
N ASN A 292 5.43 -13.78 -5.22
CA ASN A 292 6.84 -13.75 -4.82
C ASN A 292 7.14 -14.60 -3.56
N LEU A 293 6.19 -15.42 -3.11
CA LEU A 293 6.37 -16.29 -1.94
C LEU A 293 6.56 -17.74 -2.37
N ASP A 294 7.46 -18.42 -1.67
CA ASP A 294 7.78 -19.83 -1.91
C ASP A 294 6.87 -20.77 -1.12
N GLY A 295 6.66 -21.97 -1.66
CA GLY A 295 5.95 -23.07 -1.00
C GLY A 295 4.72 -23.55 -1.77
N ASP A 296 3.93 -24.42 -1.11
CA ASP A 296 2.68 -24.93 -1.65
C ASP A 296 1.51 -24.01 -1.26
N ARG A 297 0.63 -23.68 -2.21
CA ARG A 297 -0.49 -22.75 -2.00
C ARG A 297 -1.64 -23.37 -1.21
N ALA A 298 -1.83 -24.69 -1.32
CA ALA A 298 -2.99 -25.43 -0.82
C ALA A 298 -2.70 -26.16 0.50
N TRP A 299 -1.47 -26.59 0.72
CA TRP A 299 -1.07 -27.42 1.87
C TRP A 299 0.05 -26.76 2.66
N ARG A 300 -0.07 -26.78 4.00
CA ARG A 300 0.98 -26.23 4.88
C ARG A 300 2.21 -27.12 4.92
N PHE A 301 1.98 -28.43 4.99
CA PHE A 301 2.99 -29.48 4.97
C PHE A 301 2.82 -30.31 3.70
N ASP A 302 3.69 -31.29 3.48
CA ASP A 302 3.53 -32.26 2.40
C ASP A 302 2.10 -32.84 2.39
N LYS A 303 1.48 -32.90 1.21
CA LYS A 303 0.08 -33.33 1.03
C LYS A 303 -0.16 -34.74 1.61
N ASP A 304 0.82 -35.62 1.55
CA ASP A 304 0.72 -37.01 2.02
C ASP A 304 0.94 -37.13 3.55
N SER A 305 1.36 -36.06 4.23
CA SER A 305 1.44 -36.02 5.70
C SER A 305 0.06 -35.96 6.37
N TYR A 306 -0.98 -35.51 5.66
CA TYR A 306 -2.33 -35.37 6.20
C TYR A 306 -3.04 -36.72 6.28
N THR A 307 -3.50 -37.10 7.48
CA THR A 307 -4.17 -38.38 7.76
C THR A 307 -5.34 -38.69 6.82
N VAL A 308 -6.10 -37.66 6.40
CA VAL A 308 -7.20 -37.80 5.44
C VAL A 308 -6.71 -38.25 4.06
N ASN A 309 -5.57 -37.74 3.59
CA ASN A 309 -5.00 -38.13 2.31
C ASN A 309 -4.34 -39.51 2.37
N GLN A 310 -3.71 -39.85 3.51
CA GLN A 310 -3.19 -41.20 3.75
C GLN A 310 -4.30 -42.26 3.72
N LYS A 311 -5.45 -41.98 4.33
CA LYS A 311 -6.62 -42.87 4.29
C LYS A 311 -7.15 -43.06 2.86
N LYS A 312 -7.24 -41.99 2.07
CA LYS A 312 -7.64 -42.06 0.65
C LYS A 312 -6.64 -42.82 -0.22
N LYS A 313 -5.34 -42.72 0.09
CA LYS A 313 -4.30 -43.47 -0.63
C LYS A 313 -4.41 -44.96 -0.34
N LYS A 314 -4.52 -45.34 0.95
CA LYS A 314 -4.73 -46.73 1.37
C LYS A 314 -6.02 -47.34 0.81
N SER A 315 -7.13 -46.60 0.76
CA SER A 315 -8.37 -47.13 0.17
C SER A 315 -8.22 -47.43 -1.33
N ARG A 316 -7.55 -46.55 -2.08
CA ARG A 316 -7.28 -46.75 -3.51
C ARG A 316 -6.30 -47.89 -3.80
N GLU A 317 -5.36 -48.12 -2.89
CA GLU A 317 -4.41 -49.25 -2.99
C GLU A 317 -5.08 -50.59 -2.67
N MET A 318 -6.13 -50.62 -1.83
CA MET A 318 -6.93 -51.81 -1.56
C MET A 318 -7.99 -52.11 -2.62
N GLU A 319 -8.31 -51.11 -3.47
CA GLU A 319 -9.25 -51.24 -4.60
C GLU A 319 -8.57 -51.66 -5.91
N ARG A 320 -7.24 -51.80 -5.93
CA ARG A 320 -6.42 -52.24 -7.07
C ARG A 320 -5.91 -53.66 -6.87
#